data_AF-A0A2V9PAV5-F1
#
_entry.id   AF-A0A2V9PAV5-F1
#
_cell.length_a   1.000
_cell.length_b   1.000
_cell.length_c   1.000
_cell.angle_alpha   90.00
_cell.angle_beta   90.00
_cell.angle_gamma   90.00
#
_symmetry.space_group_name_H-M   'P 1'
#
loop_
_entity.id
_entity.type
_entity.pdbx_description
1 polymer ?
#
loop_
_entity_poly.entity_id
_entity_poly.type
_entity_poly.pdbx_seq_one_letter_code
_entity_poly.pdbx_strand_id
1 'polypeptide(L)'
;MIPYATYLGNQDPLEVLSATARRLHELAHQFGDAHINQPIAPGKWSPREVFIHLADCDLAFGFRYRQALGEENHLVQPFDQDLWAKSYAVYDAHQAIQTFAVLRNWNLTLLRSVTPEQMSKPMRHPERGSETFHRLLEINAGHDINHLQRLEAVLNNSAA
;
A
#
# COMPACT_ATOMS: atom_id res chain seq x y z
N MET A 1 -4.28 14.14 -12.25
CA MET A 1 -4.23 14.05 -10.78
C MET A 1 -3.38 12.85 -10.44
N ILE A 2 -2.42 12.97 -9.51
CA ILE A 2 -1.58 11.84 -9.10
C ILE A 2 -2.38 11.02 -8.08
N PRO A 3 -2.63 9.72 -8.33
CA PRO A 3 -3.38 8.90 -7.39
C PRO A 3 -2.76 8.94 -6.01
N TYR A 4 -3.62 9.10 -5.00
CA TYR A 4 -3.29 9.05 -3.57
C TYR A 4 -2.31 10.10 -3.00
N ALA A 5 -1.57 10.83 -3.84
CA ALA A 5 -0.62 11.85 -3.39
C ALA A 5 -1.28 12.94 -2.52
N THR A 6 -2.57 13.21 -2.72
CA THR A 6 -3.33 14.15 -1.89
C THR A 6 -3.48 13.70 -0.43
N TYR A 7 -3.49 12.39 -0.15
CA TYR A 7 -3.58 11.86 1.22
C TYR A 7 -2.27 12.00 1.97
N LEU A 8 -1.13 11.97 1.27
CA LEU A 8 0.17 12.13 1.88
C LEU A 8 0.35 13.55 2.45
N GLY A 9 -0.06 14.57 1.70
CA GLY A 9 0.13 15.97 2.09
C GLY A 9 1.62 16.31 2.20
N ASN A 10 2.04 16.79 3.38
CA ASN A 10 3.42 17.19 3.66
C ASN A 10 4.22 16.13 4.46
N GLN A 11 3.67 14.93 4.63
CA GLN A 11 4.34 13.87 5.40
C GLN A 11 5.48 13.24 4.59
N ASP A 12 6.53 12.78 5.29
CA ASP A 12 7.59 11.99 4.67
C ASP A 12 7.05 10.60 4.29
N PRO A 13 7.12 10.19 3.00
CA PRO A 13 6.73 8.84 2.60
C PRO A 13 7.39 7.74 3.41
N LEU A 14 8.67 7.85 3.77
CA LEU A 14 9.38 6.80 4.49
C LEU A 14 8.89 6.65 5.93
N GLU A 15 8.49 7.74 6.57
CA GLU A 15 7.89 7.71 7.91
C GLU A 15 6.53 7.02 7.88
N VAL A 16 5.68 7.38 6.91
CA VAL A 16 4.36 6.75 6.71
C VAL A 16 4.53 5.26 6.44
N LEU A 17 5.37 4.91 5.46
CA LEU A 17 5.60 3.51 5.09
C LEU A 17 6.16 2.68 6.25
N SER A 18 7.01 3.27 7.10
CA SER A 18 7.57 2.61 8.29
C SER A 18 6.52 2.39 9.39
N ALA A 19 5.51 3.26 9.49
CA ALA A 19 4.49 3.18 10.53
C ALA A 19 3.31 2.27 10.17
N THR A 20 3.00 2.09 8.87
CA THR A 20 1.80 1.39 8.41
C THR A 20 1.65 -0.03 8.97
N ALA A 21 2.72 -0.83 8.99
CA ALA A 21 2.63 -2.24 9.42
C ALA A 21 2.15 -2.38 10.87
N ARG A 22 2.68 -1.54 11.77
CA ARG A 22 2.24 -1.49 13.16
C ARG A 22 0.78 -1.07 13.26
N ARG A 23 0.37 -0.06 12.47
CA ARG A 23 -1.01 0.43 12.49
C ARG A 23 -2.01 -0.61 12.00
N LEU A 24 -1.70 -1.36 10.95
CA LEU A 24 -2.56 -2.45 10.47
C LEU A 24 -2.72 -3.55 11.52
N HIS A 25 -1.64 -3.92 12.20
CA HIS A 25 -1.71 -4.89 13.29
C HIS A 25 -2.63 -4.41 14.42
N GLU A 26 -2.49 -3.15 14.87
CA GLU A 26 -3.38 -2.55 15.88
C GLU A 26 -4.86 -2.54 15.44
N LEU A 27 -5.14 -2.21 14.18
CA LEU A 27 -6.50 -2.18 13.64
C LEU A 27 -7.12 -3.57 13.58
N ALA A 28 -6.34 -4.58 13.17
CA ALA A 28 -6.83 -5.96 13.11
C ALA A 28 -7.26 -6.50 14.47
N HIS A 29 -6.51 -6.18 15.54
CA HIS A 29 -6.90 -6.50 16.91
C HIS A 29 -8.21 -5.82 17.34
N GLN A 30 -8.53 -4.64 16.80
CA GLN A 30 -9.75 -3.90 17.14
C GLN A 30 -11.00 -4.41 16.41
N PHE A 31 -10.88 -4.92 15.19
CA PHE A 31 -12.04 -5.44 14.44
C PHE A 31 -12.61 -6.73 15.04
N GLY A 32 -11.76 -7.63 15.51
CA GLY A 32 -12.16 -9.00 15.88
C GLY A 32 -12.73 -9.80 14.70
N ASP A 33 -12.92 -11.10 14.89
CA ASP A 33 -13.22 -12.04 13.78
C ASP A 33 -14.55 -11.77 13.06
N ALA A 34 -15.55 -11.23 13.78
CA ALA A 34 -16.87 -10.97 13.22
C ALA A 34 -16.89 -9.76 12.27
N HIS A 35 -16.21 -8.66 12.62
CA HIS A 35 -16.23 -7.44 11.81
C HIS A 35 -15.17 -7.43 10.71
N ILE A 36 -14.08 -8.19 10.87
CA ILE A 36 -13.01 -8.24 9.88
C ILE A 36 -13.48 -8.78 8.51
N ASN A 37 -14.55 -9.57 8.49
CA ASN A 37 -15.15 -10.14 7.29
C ASN A 37 -16.35 -9.34 6.77
N GLN A 38 -16.82 -8.31 7.48
CA GLN A 38 -17.97 -7.52 7.05
C GLN A 38 -17.53 -6.44 6.06
N PRO A 39 -18.19 -6.31 4.90
CA PRO A 39 -17.95 -5.21 3.98
C PRO A 39 -18.03 -3.85 4.67
N ILE A 40 -17.06 -2.97 4.39
CA ILE A 40 -17.01 -1.60 4.94
C ILE A 40 -18.24 -0.77 4.56
N ALA A 41 -18.81 -1.06 3.38
CA ALA A 41 -20.08 -0.53 2.90
C ALA A 41 -20.62 -1.48 1.81
N PRO A 42 -21.91 -1.37 1.41
CA PRO A 42 -22.45 -2.19 0.33
C PRO A 42 -21.60 -2.12 -0.94
N GLY A 43 -21.17 -3.29 -1.43
CA GLY A 43 -20.32 -3.41 -2.62
C GLY A 43 -18.86 -2.94 -2.45
N LYS A 44 -18.41 -2.70 -1.20
CA LYS A 44 -17.00 -2.40 -0.88
C LYS A 44 -16.34 -3.61 -0.23
N TRP A 45 -15.01 -3.60 -0.23
CA TRP A 45 -14.21 -4.60 0.46
C TRP A 45 -14.45 -4.59 1.97
N SER A 46 -14.32 -5.77 2.57
CA SER A 46 -14.17 -6.00 4.01
C SER A 46 -12.78 -5.58 4.50
N PRO A 47 -12.59 -5.35 5.81
CA PRO A 47 -11.26 -5.13 6.38
C PRO A 47 -10.25 -6.23 6.00
N ARG A 48 -10.67 -7.50 6.01
CA ARG A 48 -9.85 -8.63 5.55
C ARG A 48 -9.34 -8.43 4.12
N GLU A 49 -10.22 -8.11 3.19
CA GLU A 49 -9.85 -7.87 1.79
C GLU A 49 -8.95 -6.64 1.63
N VAL A 50 -9.12 -5.61 2.46
CA VAL A 50 -8.19 -4.47 2.50
C VAL A 50 -6.80 -4.88 2.98
N PHE A 51 -6.70 -5.73 4.00
CA PHE A 51 -5.40 -6.23 4.47
C PHE A 51 -4.68 -7.07 3.41
N ILE A 52 -5.42 -7.94 2.70
CA ILE A 52 -4.89 -8.73 1.58
C ILE A 52 -4.41 -7.81 0.46
N HIS A 53 -5.23 -6.82 0.09
CA HIS A 53 -4.89 -5.83 -0.93
C HIS A 53 -3.59 -5.07 -0.63
N LEU A 54 -3.40 -4.66 0.63
CA LEU A 54 -2.18 -3.98 1.03
C LEU A 54 -0.96 -4.90 0.92
N ALA A 55 -1.07 -6.17 1.28
CA ALA A 55 0.01 -7.15 1.12
C ALA A 55 0.41 -7.32 -0.36
N ASP A 56 -0.57 -7.50 -1.26
CA ASP A 56 -0.33 -7.61 -2.70
C ASP A 56 0.25 -6.33 -3.30
N CYS A 57 -0.20 -5.16 -2.84
CA CYS A 57 0.38 -3.88 -3.24
C CYS A 57 1.86 -3.77 -2.87
N ASP A 58 2.25 -4.22 -1.67
CA ASP A 58 3.63 -4.14 -1.22
C ASP A 58 4.57 -5.10 -1.98
N LEU A 59 4.04 -6.24 -2.45
CA LEU A 59 4.72 -7.09 -3.41
C LEU A 59 4.95 -6.35 -4.74
N ALA A 60 3.89 -5.74 -5.28
CA ALA A 60 3.95 -5.02 -6.57
C ALA A 60 4.87 -3.80 -6.52
N PHE A 61 4.78 -2.98 -5.46
CA PHE A 61 5.67 -1.85 -5.24
C PHE A 61 7.11 -2.32 -5.01
N GLY A 62 7.32 -3.36 -4.21
CA GLY A 62 8.64 -3.96 -4.00
C GLY A 62 9.32 -4.39 -5.31
N PHE A 63 8.56 -4.99 -6.22
CA PHE A 63 9.04 -5.34 -7.57
C PHE A 63 9.38 -4.09 -8.39
N ARG A 64 8.45 -3.13 -8.47
CA ARG A 64 8.65 -1.86 -9.20
C ARG A 64 9.84 -1.07 -8.68
N TYR A 65 10.09 -1.06 -7.37
CA TYR A 65 11.24 -0.36 -6.81
C TYR A 65 12.55 -0.89 -7.38
N ARG A 66 12.68 -2.21 -7.46
CA ARG A 66 13.89 -2.87 -7.96
C ARG A 66 14.09 -2.62 -9.45
N GLN A 67 13.02 -2.68 -10.24
CA GLN A 67 13.11 -2.36 -11.66
C GLN A 67 13.47 -0.89 -11.91
N ALA A 68 12.78 0.04 -11.26
CA ALA A 68 13.04 1.47 -11.42
C ALA A 68 14.46 1.87 -10.99
N LEU A 69 15.02 1.23 -9.95
CA LEU A 69 16.41 1.44 -9.55
C LEU A 69 17.41 0.76 -10.49
N GLY A 70 17.12 -0.46 -10.95
CA GLY A 70 18.04 -1.28 -11.75
C GLY A 70 18.07 -0.94 -13.24
N GLU A 71 16.98 -0.45 -13.81
CA GLU A 71 16.83 -0.22 -15.25
C GLU A 71 16.91 1.27 -15.58
N GLU A 72 17.32 1.62 -16.80
CA GLU A 72 17.26 3.01 -17.28
C GLU A 72 15.87 3.34 -17.81
N ASN A 73 15.27 4.45 -17.33
CA ASN A 73 13.97 4.93 -17.79
C ASN A 73 12.85 3.86 -17.78
N HIS A 74 12.81 3.08 -16.70
CA HIS A 74 11.90 1.94 -16.53
C HIS A 74 10.44 2.31 -16.86
N LEU A 75 9.76 1.45 -17.63
CA LEU A 75 8.32 1.56 -17.89
C LEU A 75 7.54 0.74 -16.86
N VAL A 76 6.85 1.43 -15.95
CA VAL A 76 6.10 0.81 -14.87
C VAL A 76 4.97 -0.06 -15.42
N GLN A 77 4.92 -1.33 -15.01
CA GLN A 77 3.84 -2.24 -15.32
C GLN A 77 2.58 -1.93 -14.48
N PRO A 78 1.42 -1.60 -15.09
CA PRO A 78 0.15 -1.45 -14.38
C PRO A 78 -0.39 -2.80 -13.91
N PHE A 79 -1.26 -2.77 -12.90
CA PHE A 79 -2.07 -3.92 -12.48
C PHE A 79 -3.50 -3.49 -12.22
N ASP A 80 -4.43 -4.45 -12.30
CA ASP A 80 -5.84 -4.26 -11.98
C ASP A 80 -6.14 -4.92 -10.64
N GLN A 81 -6.33 -4.09 -9.62
CA GLN A 81 -6.63 -4.54 -8.25
C GLN A 81 -7.95 -5.30 -8.14
N ASP A 82 -8.95 -4.98 -8.97
CA ASP A 82 -10.26 -5.62 -8.92
C ASP A 82 -10.19 -7.02 -9.53
N LEU A 83 -9.31 -7.23 -10.52
CA LEU A 83 -8.99 -8.57 -11.02
C LEU A 83 -8.25 -9.41 -9.97
N TRP A 84 -7.32 -8.83 -9.21
CA TRP A 84 -6.60 -9.54 -8.15
C TRP A 84 -7.55 -9.92 -6.99
N ALA A 85 -8.43 -8.99 -6.60
CA ALA A 85 -9.40 -9.17 -5.53
C ALA A 85 -10.34 -10.37 -5.73
N LYS A 86 -10.56 -10.84 -6.96
CA LYS A 86 -11.36 -12.05 -7.26
C LYS A 86 -10.82 -13.30 -6.59
N SER A 87 -9.53 -13.34 -6.26
CA SER A 87 -8.90 -14.49 -5.61
C SER A 87 -8.80 -14.34 -4.09
N TYR A 88 -9.24 -13.22 -3.50
CA TYR A 88 -9.00 -12.93 -2.09
C TYR A 88 -9.72 -13.86 -1.10
N ALA A 89 -10.73 -14.59 -1.56
CA ALA A 89 -11.50 -15.52 -0.73
C ALA A 89 -10.65 -16.64 -0.08
N VAL A 90 -9.46 -16.94 -0.61
CA VAL A 90 -8.57 -18.00 -0.10
C VAL A 90 -7.66 -17.56 1.05
N TYR A 91 -7.52 -16.25 1.29
CA TYR A 91 -6.56 -15.71 2.25
C TYR A 91 -7.24 -15.28 3.55
N ASP A 92 -6.52 -15.45 4.65
CA ASP A 92 -6.92 -14.94 5.96
C ASP A 92 -6.27 -13.59 6.27
N ALA A 93 -6.94 -12.79 7.10
CA ALA A 93 -6.47 -11.45 7.44
C ALA A 93 -5.14 -11.44 8.20
N HIS A 94 -4.93 -12.42 9.08
CA HIS A 94 -3.74 -12.47 9.93
C HIS A 94 -2.49 -12.77 9.09
N GLN A 95 -2.57 -13.77 8.21
CA GLN A 95 -1.54 -14.08 7.23
C GLN A 95 -1.26 -12.89 6.31
N ALA A 96 -2.30 -12.17 5.85
CA ALA A 96 -2.12 -10.98 5.03
C ALA A 96 -1.32 -9.90 5.76
N ILE A 97 -1.63 -9.60 7.03
CA ILE A 97 -0.91 -8.60 7.84
C ILE A 97 0.53 -9.03 8.09
N GLN A 98 0.77 -10.30 8.41
CA GLN A 98 2.12 -10.83 8.57
C GLN A 98 2.93 -10.71 7.28
N THR A 99 2.32 -11.07 6.16
CA THR A 99 2.93 -10.98 4.81
C THR A 99 3.27 -9.53 4.48
N PHE A 100 2.33 -8.61 4.69
CA PHE A 100 2.55 -7.17 4.53
C PHE A 100 3.74 -6.70 5.38
N ALA A 101 3.78 -7.04 6.67
CA ALA A 101 4.85 -6.60 7.56
C ALA A 101 6.24 -7.10 7.11
N VAL A 102 6.33 -8.35 6.65
CA VAL A 102 7.58 -8.92 6.12
C VAL A 102 8.00 -8.21 4.84
N LEU A 103 7.10 -8.06 3.88
CA LEU A 103 7.37 -7.38 2.60
C LEU A 103 7.76 -5.92 2.82
N ARG A 104 7.03 -5.21 3.70
CA ARG A 104 7.30 -3.81 4.03
C ARG A 104 8.69 -3.63 4.64
N ASN A 105 9.06 -4.45 5.61
CA ASN A 105 10.40 -4.39 6.22
C ASN A 105 11.51 -4.72 5.21
N TRP A 106 11.27 -5.71 4.35
CA TRP A 106 12.19 -6.06 3.27
C TRP A 106 12.39 -4.89 2.30
N ASN A 107 11.30 -4.23 1.89
CA ASN A 107 11.34 -3.09 1.00
C ASN A 107 11.95 -1.85 1.68
N LEU A 108 11.63 -1.56 2.95
CA LEU A 108 12.20 -0.43 3.69
C LEU A 108 13.71 -0.51 3.84
N THR A 109 14.27 -1.72 3.94
CA THR A 109 15.73 -1.91 3.95
C THR A 109 16.38 -1.36 2.67
N LEU A 110 15.78 -1.66 1.51
CA LEU A 110 16.21 -1.09 0.23
C LEU A 110 15.94 0.42 0.17
N LEU A 111 14.74 0.86 0.53
CA LEU A 111 14.35 2.27 0.40
C LEU A 111 15.23 3.22 1.23
N ARG A 112 15.70 2.76 2.40
CA ARG A 112 16.62 3.53 3.26
C ARG A 112 18.04 3.66 2.68
N SER A 113 18.43 2.83 1.72
CA SER A 113 19.73 2.92 1.05
C SER A 113 19.71 3.78 -0.21
N VAL A 114 18.55 4.26 -0.65
CA VAL A 114 18.41 5.00 -1.91
C VAL A 114 18.95 6.42 -1.75
N THR A 115 19.88 6.83 -2.62
CA THR A 115 20.49 8.17 -2.57
C THR A 115 19.57 9.25 -3.15
N PRO A 116 19.82 10.55 -2.89
CA PRO A 116 19.05 11.65 -3.50
C PRO A 116 19.04 11.62 -5.04
N GLU A 117 20.15 11.21 -5.66
CA GLU A 117 20.26 11.06 -7.12
C GLU A 117 19.37 9.92 -7.62
N GLN A 118 19.37 8.79 -6.91
CA GLN A 118 18.51 7.65 -7.24
C GLN A 118 17.03 7.96 -7.00
N MET A 119 16.68 8.74 -5.97
CA MET A 119 15.31 9.24 -5.77
C MET A 119 14.82 10.08 -6.95
N SER A 120 15.73 10.81 -7.59
CA SER A 120 15.44 11.65 -8.76
C SER A 120 15.51 10.89 -10.10
N LYS A 121 15.81 9.59 -10.07
CA LYS A 121 15.96 8.77 -11.28
C LYS A 121 14.65 8.75 -12.09
N PRO A 122 14.69 9.01 -13.41
CA PRO A 122 13.50 9.04 -14.24
C PRO A 122 12.96 7.64 -14.53
N MET A 123 11.63 7.55 -14.59
CA MET A 123 10.85 6.41 -15.02
C MET A 123 9.62 6.88 -15.80
N ARG A 124 8.88 5.94 -16.40
CA ARG A 124 7.64 6.24 -17.14
C ARG A 124 6.49 5.40 -16.61
N HIS A 125 5.35 6.04 -16.41
CA HIS A 125 4.08 5.36 -16.20
C HIS A 125 3.25 5.44 -17.48
N PRO A 126 2.65 4.33 -17.97
CA PRO A 126 1.88 4.31 -19.21
C PRO A 126 0.76 5.37 -19.27
N GLU A 127 0.12 5.65 -18.13
CA GLU A 127 -1.01 6.59 -18.05
C GLU A 127 -0.62 8.00 -17.56
N ARG A 128 0.51 8.14 -16.86
CA ARG A 128 0.88 9.41 -16.19
C ARG A 128 2.10 10.08 -16.81
N GLY A 129 2.76 9.41 -17.77
CA GLY A 129 3.94 9.93 -18.43
C GLY A 129 5.20 9.80 -17.58
N SER A 130 6.12 10.74 -17.76
CA SER A 130 7.41 10.75 -17.05
C SER A 130 7.23 11.09 -15.58
N GLU A 131 7.84 10.27 -14.73
CA GLU A 131 7.83 10.41 -13.27
C GLU A 131 9.24 10.09 -12.73
N THR A 132 9.49 10.35 -11.45
CA THR A 132 10.75 9.98 -10.77
C THR A 132 10.54 8.78 -9.85
N PHE A 133 11.60 8.08 -9.48
CA PHE A 133 11.52 6.99 -8.48
C PHE A 133 10.81 7.43 -7.20
N HIS A 134 11.08 8.64 -6.69
CA HIS A 134 10.42 9.21 -5.52
C HIS A 134 8.89 9.20 -5.62
N ARG A 135 8.34 9.35 -6.83
CA ARG A 135 6.90 9.29 -7.08
C ARG A 135 6.28 7.96 -6.68
N LEU A 136 7.00 6.84 -6.78
CA LEU A 136 6.51 5.53 -6.32
C LEU A 136 6.32 5.50 -4.80
N LEU A 137 7.20 6.17 -4.04
CA LEU A 137 7.12 6.23 -2.58
C LEU A 137 5.94 7.09 -2.16
N GLU A 138 5.78 8.26 -2.79
CA GLU A 138 4.65 9.16 -2.49
C GLU A 138 3.30 8.48 -2.76
N ILE A 139 3.18 7.76 -3.88
CA ILE A 139 1.95 7.03 -4.21
C ILE A 139 1.71 5.89 -3.23
N ASN A 140 2.74 5.10 -2.87
CA ASN A 140 2.58 4.00 -1.91
C ASN A 140 2.16 4.52 -0.52
N ALA A 141 2.85 5.55 -0.02
CA ALA A 141 2.53 6.15 1.27
C ALA A 141 1.12 6.77 1.30
N GLY A 142 0.74 7.50 0.25
CA GLY A 142 -0.62 8.02 0.12
C GLY A 142 -1.68 6.91 0.04
N HIS A 143 -1.36 5.80 -0.62
CA HIS A 143 -2.23 4.64 -0.77
C HIS A 143 -2.50 3.98 0.60
N ASP A 144 -1.45 3.77 1.39
CA ASP A 144 -1.55 3.30 2.78
C ASP A 144 -2.47 4.19 3.61
N ILE A 145 -2.25 5.52 3.59
CA ILE A 145 -3.04 6.48 4.38
C ILE A 145 -4.53 6.37 4.01
N ASN A 146 -4.86 6.34 2.72
CA ASN A 146 -6.24 6.21 2.27
C ASN A 146 -6.90 4.92 2.79
N HIS A 147 -6.19 3.79 2.84
CA HIS A 147 -6.76 2.54 3.38
C HIS A 147 -6.87 2.56 4.90
N LEU A 148 -5.86 3.08 5.60
CA LEU A 148 -5.90 3.23 7.06
C LEU A 148 -7.08 4.10 7.51
N GLN A 149 -7.29 5.26 6.87
CA GLN A 149 -8.41 6.16 7.19
C GLN A 149 -9.77 5.48 7.02
N ARG A 150 -9.93 4.64 5.99
CA ARG A 150 -11.18 3.89 5.77
C ARG A 150 -11.41 2.83 6.84
N LEU A 151 -10.38 2.10 7.22
CA LEU A 151 -10.45 1.10 8.30
C LEU A 151 -10.80 1.77 9.64
N GLU A 152 -10.14 2.88 9.96
CA GLU A 152 -10.39 3.65 11.18
C GLU A 152 -11.82 4.21 11.23
N ALA A 153 -12.32 4.72 10.10
CA ALA A 153 -13.69 5.24 10.02
C ALA A 153 -14.73 4.16 10.34
N VAL A 154 -14.51 2.91 9.94
CA VAL A 154 -15.41 1.79 10.25
C VAL A 154 -15.46 1.54 11.76
N LEU A 155 -14.29 1.45 12.40
CA LEU A 155 -14.21 1.22 13.85
C LEU A 155 -14.87 2.34 14.64
N ASN A 156 -14.66 3.60 14.23
CA ASN A 156 -15.26 4.75 14.89
C ASN A 156 -16.79 4.80 14.74
N ASN A 157 -17.31 4.38 13.59
CA ASN A 157 -18.75 4.32 13.33
C ASN A 157 -19.44 3.11 13.99
N SER A 158 -18.72 2.02 14.25
CA SER A 158 -19.23 0.86 14.99
C SER A 158 -19.26 1.07 16.51
N ALA A 159 -18.54 2.07 17.02
CA ALA A 159 -18.51 2.42 18.44
C ALA A 159 -19.60 3.44 18.86
N ALA A 160 -20.38 3.95 17.90
CA ALA A 160 -21.49 4.88 18.09
C ALA A 160 -22.84 4.18 17.95
#